data_AF-A0A432WF23-F1
#
_entry.id   AF-A0A432WF23-F1
#
_cell.length_a   1.000
_cell.length_b   1.000
_cell.length_c   1.000
_cell.angle_alpha   90.00
_cell.angle_beta   90.00
_cell.angle_gamma   90.00
#
_symmetry.space_group_name_H-M   'P 1'
#
loop_
_entity.id
_entity.type
_entity.pdbx_description
1 polymer ?
#
loop_
_entity_poly.entity_id
_entity_poly.type
_entity_poly.pdbx_seq_one_letter_code
_entity_poly.pdbx_strand_id
1 'polypeptide(L)'
;MKYDHIKQAVYRKIESGEWPEHHPVSSENQLAKEFQVSRMTARRALQELSDEGLVVRTRGAGTFVAPLKSQSALLTIRNIADEIRLRKHRHHAVVRLLEEVDAEPGLATLFGLQQGAKVWHSVITHFENGHAVQVEDRHINPALVPHYLEQDFTLRTPHEYLCEVTPLTEASHQIEAVSPTSMQQQWLDLDQAEPCLQIQRRTWAREGMVSQAVLTHPGSRFRLGGHMTFSQKAKVLKTQTKK
;
A
#
# COMPACT_ATOMS: atom_id res chain seq x y z
N MET A 1 -18.03 -9.86 -22.08
CA MET A 1 -19.23 -10.62 -21.62
C MET A 1 -20.03 -9.77 -20.64
N LYS A 2 -21.32 -10.07 -20.38
CA LYS A 2 -22.18 -9.25 -19.51
C LYS A 2 -21.69 -9.10 -18.05
N TYR A 3 -20.82 -9.99 -17.55
CA TYR A 3 -20.22 -9.83 -16.23
C TYR A 3 -19.09 -8.79 -16.19
N ASP A 4 -18.38 -8.56 -17.31
CA ASP A 4 -17.32 -7.55 -17.41
C ASP A 4 -17.89 -6.15 -17.21
N HIS A 5 -19.13 -5.91 -17.64
CA HIS A 5 -19.80 -4.62 -17.44
C HIS A 5 -20.08 -4.32 -15.97
N ILE A 6 -20.43 -5.34 -15.17
CA ILE A 6 -20.62 -5.21 -13.72
C ILE A 6 -19.29 -4.88 -13.06
N LYS A 7 -18.25 -5.62 -13.43
CA LYS A 7 -16.89 -5.42 -12.93
C LYS A 7 -16.39 -4.00 -13.23
N GLN A 8 -16.54 -3.54 -14.47
CA GLN A 8 -16.14 -2.20 -14.90
C GLN A 8 -16.97 -1.07 -14.26
N ALA A 9 -18.23 -1.32 -13.95
CA ALA A 9 -19.07 -0.34 -13.25
C ALA A 9 -18.65 -0.20 -11.78
N VAL A 10 -18.48 -1.33 -11.07
CA VAL A 10 -18.00 -1.33 -9.68
C VAL A 10 -16.59 -0.73 -9.60
N TYR A 11 -15.71 -1.11 -10.52
CA TYR A 11 -14.35 -0.56 -10.62
C TYR A 11 -14.37 0.96 -10.76
N ARG A 12 -15.14 1.52 -11.69
CA ARG A 12 -15.23 2.98 -11.89
C ARG A 12 -15.74 3.74 -10.66
N LYS A 13 -16.64 3.16 -9.88
CA LYS A 13 -17.13 3.78 -8.64
C LYS A 13 -16.08 3.79 -7.53
N ILE A 14 -15.27 2.74 -7.46
CA ILE A 14 -14.13 2.68 -6.53
C ILE A 14 -13.03 3.64 -7.00
N GLU A 15 -12.69 3.63 -8.29
CA GLU A 15 -11.66 4.47 -8.91
C GLU A 15 -11.97 5.97 -8.82
N SER A 16 -13.23 6.37 -9.02
CA SER A 16 -13.65 7.77 -8.90
C SER A 16 -13.78 8.27 -7.46
N GLY A 17 -13.61 7.39 -6.46
CA GLY A 17 -13.83 7.71 -5.06
C GLY A 17 -15.31 7.84 -4.66
N GLU A 18 -16.26 7.61 -5.58
CA GLU A 18 -17.70 7.53 -5.26
C GLU A 18 -17.94 6.48 -4.16
N TRP A 19 -17.21 5.35 -4.24
CA TRP A 19 -17.23 4.29 -3.24
C TRP A 19 -15.87 4.22 -2.49
N PRO A 20 -15.74 4.90 -1.34
CA PRO A 20 -14.52 4.86 -0.55
C PRO A 20 -14.30 3.50 0.12
N GLU A 21 -13.15 3.31 0.76
CA GLU A 21 -12.86 2.09 1.54
C GLU A 21 -13.98 1.76 2.53
N HIS A 22 -14.26 0.46 2.70
CA HIS A 22 -15.35 -0.05 3.55
C HIS A 22 -16.77 0.33 3.09
N HIS A 23 -16.94 1.04 1.97
CA HIS A 23 -18.25 1.32 1.42
C HIS A 23 -18.98 0.02 1.04
N PRO A 24 -20.27 -0.15 1.38
CA PRO A 24 -21.03 -1.33 1.00
C PRO A 24 -21.25 -1.40 -0.51
N VAL A 25 -20.87 -2.53 -1.10
CA VAL A 25 -21.10 -2.83 -2.52
C VAL A 25 -22.51 -3.41 -2.67
N SER A 26 -23.18 -3.04 -3.77
CA SER A 26 -24.48 -3.58 -4.12
C SER A 26 -24.49 -5.11 -4.12
N SER A 27 -25.54 -5.70 -3.56
CA SER A 27 -25.68 -7.16 -3.44
C SER A 27 -25.78 -7.85 -4.80
N GLU A 28 -25.51 -9.17 -4.84
CA GLU A 28 -25.67 -10.00 -6.04
C GLU A 28 -27.06 -9.81 -6.71
N ASN A 29 -28.11 -9.65 -5.91
CA ASN A 29 -29.48 -9.47 -6.40
C ASN A 29 -29.71 -8.07 -6.98
N GLN A 30 -29.13 -7.03 -6.35
CA GLN A 30 -29.21 -5.66 -6.86
C GLN A 30 -28.45 -5.52 -8.18
N LEU A 31 -27.22 -6.04 -8.25
CA LEU A 31 -26.41 -6.04 -9.47
C LEU A 31 -27.06 -6.87 -10.58
N ALA A 32 -27.67 -8.01 -10.25
CA ALA A 32 -28.40 -8.82 -11.24
C ALA A 32 -29.58 -8.04 -11.85
N LYS A 33 -30.31 -7.28 -11.03
CA LYS A 33 -31.44 -6.46 -11.47
C LYS A 33 -30.98 -5.25 -12.29
N GLU A 34 -29.97 -4.53 -11.81
CA GLU A 34 -29.42 -3.32 -12.46
C GLU A 34 -28.85 -3.63 -13.85
N PHE A 35 -28.08 -4.72 -13.97
CA PHE A 35 -27.41 -5.09 -15.21
C PHE A 35 -28.21 -6.09 -16.07
N GLN A 36 -29.43 -6.44 -15.66
CA GLN A 36 -30.31 -7.42 -16.33
C GLN A 36 -29.57 -8.73 -16.66
N VAL A 37 -28.93 -9.31 -15.65
CA VAL A 37 -28.20 -10.58 -15.75
C VAL A 37 -28.70 -11.60 -14.73
N SER A 38 -28.27 -12.86 -14.87
CA SER A 38 -28.51 -13.86 -13.84
C SER A 38 -27.75 -13.53 -12.55
N ARG A 39 -28.28 -13.96 -11.40
CA ARG A 39 -27.57 -13.87 -10.11
C ARG A 39 -26.21 -14.56 -10.15
N MET A 40 -26.08 -15.66 -10.89
CA MET A 40 -24.81 -16.37 -11.07
C MET A 40 -23.76 -15.51 -11.78
N THR A 41 -24.18 -14.69 -12.74
CA THR A 41 -23.32 -13.74 -13.45
C THR A 41 -22.84 -12.61 -12.54
N ALA A 42 -23.74 -12.02 -11.74
CA ALA A 42 -23.39 -11.00 -10.76
C ALA A 42 -22.48 -11.57 -9.65
N ARG A 43 -22.75 -12.79 -9.18
CA ARG A 43 -21.90 -13.51 -8.23
C ARG A 43 -20.50 -13.72 -8.78
N ARG A 44 -20.37 -14.13 -10.05
CA ARG A 44 -19.08 -14.29 -10.72
C ARG A 44 -18.32 -12.97 -10.77
N ALA A 45 -18.97 -11.86 -11.17
CA ALA A 45 -18.33 -10.55 -11.20
C ALA A 45 -17.81 -10.13 -9.81
N LEU A 46 -18.61 -10.30 -8.76
CA LEU A 46 -18.19 -10.01 -7.38
C LEU A 46 -17.10 -10.98 -6.87
N GLN A 47 -17.07 -12.22 -7.34
CA GLN A 47 -16.01 -13.16 -7.01
C GLN A 47 -14.69 -12.72 -7.63
N GLU A 48 -14.68 -12.39 -8.92
CA GLU A 48 -13.46 -11.93 -9.60
C GLU A 48 -12.96 -10.60 -9.02
N LEU A 49 -13.85 -9.65 -8.70
CA LEU A 49 -13.47 -8.42 -7.97
C LEU A 49 -12.90 -8.71 -6.58
N SER A 50 -13.37 -9.76 -5.91
CA SER A 50 -12.84 -10.20 -4.62
C SER A 50 -11.49 -10.88 -4.75
N ASP A 51 -11.29 -11.65 -5.83
CA ASP A 51 -10.03 -12.31 -6.14
C ASP A 51 -8.95 -11.28 -6.52
N GLU A 52 -9.35 -10.16 -7.13
CA GLU A 52 -8.50 -8.98 -7.43
C GLU A 52 -8.24 -8.08 -6.22
N GLY A 53 -8.88 -8.36 -5.07
CA GLY A 53 -8.70 -7.56 -3.86
C GLY A 53 -9.33 -6.16 -3.94
N LEU A 54 -10.30 -5.94 -4.81
CA LEU A 54 -11.04 -4.67 -4.90
C LEU A 54 -12.24 -4.63 -3.94
N VAL A 55 -12.77 -5.81 -3.57
CA VAL A 55 -13.87 -5.94 -2.62
C VAL A 55 -13.64 -7.11 -1.65
N VAL A 56 -14.20 -7.04 -0.45
CA VAL A 56 -14.14 -8.10 0.56
C VAL A 56 -15.55 -8.54 0.93
N ARG A 57 -15.78 -9.86 0.96
CA ARG A 57 -17.03 -10.46 1.45
C ARG A 57 -16.96 -10.70 2.95
N THR A 58 -17.89 -10.11 3.69
CA THR A 58 -18.10 -10.39 5.11
C THR A 58 -19.33 -11.27 5.28
N ARG A 59 -19.13 -12.46 5.86
CA ARG A 59 -20.21 -13.44 6.05
C ARG A 59 -21.34 -12.82 6.87
N GLY A 60 -22.53 -12.74 6.28
CA GLY A 60 -23.74 -12.19 6.92
C GLY A 60 -23.87 -10.66 6.85
N ALA A 61 -22.81 -9.92 6.49
CA ALA A 61 -22.84 -8.45 6.43
C ALA A 61 -22.81 -7.88 5.00
N GLY A 62 -22.40 -8.67 4.00
CA GLY A 62 -22.41 -8.27 2.59
C GLY A 62 -21.02 -8.16 1.98
N THR A 63 -20.91 -7.43 0.87
CA THR A 63 -19.64 -7.16 0.18
C THR A 63 -19.30 -5.69 0.38
N PHE A 64 -18.03 -5.40 0.64
CA PHE A 64 -17.56 -4.04 0.88
C PHE A 64 -16.35 -3.74 0.01
N VAL A 65 -16.12 -2.46 -0.33
CA VAL A 65 -14.87 -2.04 -0.97
C VAL A 65 -13.72 -2.43 -0.07
N ALA A 66 -12.76 -3.14 -0.65
CA ALA A 66 -11.60 -3.59 0.09
C ALA A 66 -10.81 -2.37 0.59
N PRO A 67 -10.29 -2.39 1.82
CA PRO A 67 -9.23 -1.47 2.17
C PRO A 67 -8.04 -1.73 1.24
N LEU A 68 -7.20 -0.72 0.94
CA LEU A 68 -5.97 -0.82 0.14
C LEU A 68 -5.03 -1.98 0.55
N LYS A 69 -5.30 -2.61 1.70
CA LYS A 69 -4.54 -3.66 2.35
C LYS A 69 -4.94 -5.09 1.95
N SER A 70 -5.89 -5.32 1.01
CA SER A 70 -6.42 -6.68 0.79
C SER A 70 -5.70 -7.54 -0.25
N GLN A 71 -4.54 -7.13 -0.78
CA GLN A 71 -3.67 -8.08 -1.48
C GLN A 71 -2.91 -8.92 -0.45
N SER A 72 -2.99 -10.24 -0.60
CA SER A 72 -2.44 -11.27 0.28
C SER A 72 -0.91 -11.29 0.28
N ALA A 73 -0.26 -10.21 0.72
CA ALA A 73 1.14 -10.24 1.13
C ALA A 73 1.19 -10.77 2.56
N LEU A 74 2.05 -11.75 2.83
CA LEU A 74 2.35 -12.24 4.19
C LEU A 74 2.78 -11.09 5.15
N LEU A 75 3.12 -9.92 4.59
CA LEU A 75 3.53 -8.70 5.26
C LEU A 75 2.82 -7.48 4.64
N THR A 76 1.78 -6.96 5.30
CA THR A 76 1.20 -5.65 4.95
C THR A 76 1.98 -4.55 5.67
N ILE A 77 2.81 -3.80 4.95
CA ILE A 77 3.55 -2.65 5.51
C ILE A 77 2.66 -1.41 5.44
N ARG A 78 2.26 -0.89 6.61
CA ARG A 78 1.35 0.26 6.75
C ARG A 78 2.12 1.58 6.67
N ASN A 79 1.37 2.66 6.47
CA ASN A 79 1.86 4.01 6.72
C ASN A 79 2.33 4.15 8.18
N ILE A 80 3.47 4.81 8.40
CA ILE A 80 4.01 5.01 9.76
C ILE A 80 3.06 5.82 10.65
N ALA A 81 2.42 6.86 10.08
CA ALA A 81 1.51 7.71 10.83
C ALA A 81 0.26 6.93 11.30
N ASP A 82 -0.29 6.06 10.45
CA ASP A 82 -1.42 5.19 10.82
C ASP A 82 -1.05 4.22 11.94
N GLU A 83 0.15 3.66 11.89
CA GLU A 83 0.63 2.71 12.89
C GLU A 83 0.77 3.37 14.27
N ILE A 84 1.36 4.57 14.30
CA ILE A 84 1.51 5.38 15.52
C ILE A 84 0.15 5.80 16.07
N ARG A 85 -0.76 6.28 15.20
CA ARG A 85 -2.12 6.67 15.60
C ARG A 85 -2.92 5.47 16.14
N LEU A 86 -2.74 4.28 15.56
CA LEU A 86 -3.38 3.04 16.05
C LEU A 86 -2.95 2.68 17.48
N ARG A 87 -1.71 2.99 17.85
CA ARG A 87 -1.20 2.87 19.23
C ARG A 87 -1.67 4.01 20.15
N LYS A 88 -2.48 4.94 19.64
CA LYS A 88 -2.90 6.18 20.32
C LYS A 88 -1.74 7.09 20.69
N HIS A 89 -0.64 7.01 19.94
CA HIS A 89 0.52 7.86 20.10
C HIS A 89 0.46 9.03 19.12
N ARG A 90 1.33 10.02 19.34
CA ARG A 90 1.40 11.23 18.52
C ARG A 90 2.46 11.08 17.45
N HIS A 91 2.02 11.14 16.19
CA HIS A 91 2.91 11.28 15.05
C HIS A 91 3.22 12.75 14.79
N HIS A 92 4.47 13.04 14.42
CA HIS A 92 4.82 14.26 13.69
C HIS A 92 5.98 13.96 12.74
N ALA A 93 6.29 14.90 11.85
CA ALA A 93 7.34 14.76 10.85
C ALA A 93 8.21 16.01 10.76
N VAL A 94 9.45 15.82 10.34
CA VAL A 94 10.37 16.89 9.95
C VAL A 94 10.84 16.61 8.52
N VAL A 95 10.51 17.50 7.60
CA VAL A 95 10.99 17.45 6.22
C VAL A 95 12.45 17.89 6.20
N ARG A 96 13.36 16.99 5.84
CA ARG A 96 14.79 17.27 5.70
C ARG A 96 15.11 17.80 4.31
N LEU A 97 14.38 17.32 3.31
CA LEU A 97 14.56 17.65 1.91
C LEU A 97 13.22 17.49 1.17
N LEU A 98 12.95 18.38 0.21
CA LEU A 98 11.85 18.28 -0.74
C LEU A 98 12.24 19.06 -2.00
N GLU A 99 12.63 18.37 -3.07
CA GLU A 99 13.22 19.02 -4.25
C GLU A 99 13.03 18.23 -5.55
N GLU A 100 13.41 18.85 -6.66
CA GLU A 100 13.56 18.22 -7.97
C GLU A 100 15.01 17.78 -8.16
N VAL A 101 15.23 16.54 -8.57
CA VAL A 101 16.57 16.01 -8.88
C VAL A 101 16.59 15.30 -10.23
N ASP A 102 17.78 15.19 -10.83
CA ASP A 102 18.00 14.31 -11.97
C ASP A 102 18.03 12.84 -11.50
N ALA A 103 17.25 11.98 -12.15
CA ALA A 103 17.26 10.56 -11.85
C ALA A 103 18.60 9.92 -12.23
N GLU A 104 19.28 9.34 -11.24
CA GLU A 104 20.43 8.48 -11.47
C GLU A 104 20.08 7.32 -12.41
N PRO A 105 21.06 6.74 -13.15
CA PRO A 105 20.77 5.74 -14.18
C PRO A 105 19.94 4.54 -13.69
N GLY A 106 20.21 4.07 -12.46
CA GLY A 106 19.45 2.98 -11.85
C GLY A 106 18.00 3.37 -11.54
N LEU A 107 17.78 4.57 -11.03
CA LEU A 107 16.45 5.09 -10.71
C LEU A 107 15.63 5.40 -11.98
N ALA A 108 16.26 6.00 -12.99
CA ALA A 108 15.64 6.26 -14.28
C ALA A 108 15.16 4.94 -14.91
N THR A 109 16.03 3.92 -14.94
CA THR A 109 15.67 2.57 -15.43
C THR A 109 14.51 1.98 -14.63
N LEU A 110 14.55 2.12 -13.30
CA LEU A 110 13.50 1.61 -12.41
C LEU A 110 12.12 2.22 -12.71
N PHE A 111 12.06 3.53 -12.96
CA PHE A 111 10.83 4.23 -13.32
C PHE A 111 10.45 4.09 -14.81
N GLY A 112 11.30 3.50 -15.65
CA GLY A 112 11.10 3.47 -17.10
C GLY A 112 11.28 4.84 -17.78
N LEU A 113 12.09 5.71 -17.18
CA LEU A 113 12.38 7.06 -17.67
C LEU A 113 13.69 7.09 -18.45
N GLN A 114 13.87 8.15 -19.25
CA GLN A 114 15.15 8.45 -19.88
C GLN A 114 16.20 8.83 -18.82
N GLN A 115 17.47 8.53 -19.08
CA GLN A 115 18.56 8.92 -18.19
C GLN A 115 18.60 10.45 -18.03
N GLY A 116 18.71 10.93 -16.79
CA GLY A 116 18.68 12.36 -16.49
C GLY A 116 17.28 12.98 -16.53
N ALA A 117 16.21 12.17 -16.62
CA ALA A 117 14.86 12.67 -16.41
C ALA A 117 14.70 13.20 -14.98
N LYS A 118 13.88 14.24 -14.82
CA LYS A 118 13.58 14.80 -13.50
C LYS A 118 12.68 13.87 -12.70
N VAL A 119 12.95 13.81 -11.40
CA VAL A 119 12.11 13.14 -10.40
C VAL A 119 11.94 14.02 -9.18
N TRP A 120 10.84 13.85 -8.46
CA TRP A 120 10.68 14.50 -7.17
C TRP A 120 11.35 13.66 -6.09
N HIS A 121 12.05 14.32 -5.18
CA HIS A 121 12.75 13.68 -4.08
C HIS A 121 12.35 14.32 -2.75
N SER A 122 12.09 13.49 -1.75
CA SER A 122 11.85 13.94 -0.39
C SER A 122 12.54 13.06 0.61
N VAL A 123 13.13 13.68 1.63
CA VAL A 123 13.67 12.98 2.80
C VAL A 123 12.98 13.51 4.05
N ILE A 124 12.35 12.62 4.81
CA ILE A 124 11.50 12.97 5.94
C ILE A 124 11.85 12.10 7.14
N THR A 125 12.03 12.75 8.29
CA THR A 125 12.14 12.05 9.58
C THR A 125 10.77 12.01 10.24
N HIS A 126 10.27 10.83 10.56
CA HIS A 126 9.02 10.64 11.29
C HIS A 126 9.28 10.33 12.75
N PHE A 127 8.41 10.85 13.61
CA PHE A 127 8.54 10.79 15.06
C PHE A 127 7.30 10.19 15.71
N GLU A 128 7.51 9.48 16.80
CA GLU A 128 6.51 8.95 17.69
C GLU A 128 6.76 9.51 19.10
N ASN A 129 5.82 10.30 19.63
CA ASN A 129 5.94 10.94 20.94
C ASN A 129 7.26 11.71 21.15
N GLY A 130 7.80 12.31 20.09
CA GLY A 130 9.06 13.07 20.13
C GLY A 130 10.33 12.26 19.85
N HIS A 131 10.24 10.93 19.72
CA HIS A 131 11.37 10.08 19.35
C HIS A 131 11.37 9.80 17.85
N ALA A 132 12.52 9.94 17.18
CA ALA A 132 12.64 9.61 15.76
C ALA A 132 12.52 8.10 15.54
N VAL A 133 11.60 7.66 14.68
CA VAL A 133 11.31 6.22 14.49
C VAL A 133 11.51 5.75 13.05
N GLN A 134 11.61 6.67 12.10
CA GLN A 134 11.83 6.34 10.69
C GLN A 134 12.47 7.52 9.98
N VAL A 135 13.43 7.24 9.09
CA VAL A 135 13.80 8.14 8.00
C VAL A 135 13.25 7.55 6.71
N GLU A 136 12.40 8.30 6.03
CA GLU A 136 11.87 8.00 4.71
C GLU A 136 12.63 8.80 3.67
N ASP A 137 13.24 8.12 2.71
CA ASP A 137 13.85 8.70 1.51
C ASP A 137 13.03 8.22 0.30
N ARG A 138 12.37 9.14 -0.41
CA ARG A 138 11.39 8.80 -1.44
C ARG A 138 11.64 9.57 -2.73
N HIS A 139 11.65 8.82 -3.83
CA HIS A 139 11.59 9.34 -5.18
C HIS A 139 10.22 9.07 -5.81
N ILE A 140 9.75 10.02 -6.62
CA ILE A 140 8.45 10.00 -7.28
C ILE A 140 8.61 10.31 -8.76
N ASN A 141 7.82 9.64 -9.60
CA ASN A 141 7.67 9.96 -11.01
C ASN A 141 6.79 11.21 -11.20
N PRO A 142 7.33 12.35 -11.68
CA PRO A 142 6.58 13.60 -11.84
C PRO A 142 5.41 13.52 -12.81
N ALA A 143 5.50 12.64 -13.81
CA ALA A 143 4.42 12.48 -14.79
C ALA A 143 3.14 11.91 -14.17
N LEU A 144 3.27 11.15 -13.07
CA LEU A 144 2.14 10.52 -12.39
C LEU A 144 1.66 11.33 -11.18
N VAL A 145 2.55 12.13 -10.58
CA VAL A 145 2.25 12.93 -9.39
C VAL A 145 2.87 14.33 -9.51
N PRO A 146 2.34 15.19 -10.41
CA PRO A 146 2.99 16.46 -10.75
C PRO A 146 3.04 17.46 -9.58
N HIS A 147 2.04 17.45 -8.70
CA HIS A 147 1.91 18.41 -7.59
C HIS A 147 2.57 17.95 -6.27
N TYR A 148 3.46 16.96 -6.32
CA TYR A 148 4.09 16.38 -5.12
C TYR A 148 4.92 17.40 -4.33
N LEU A 149 5.68 18.26 -5.01
CA LEU A 149 6.50 19.29 -4.34
C LEU A 149 5.68 20.43 -3.73
N GLU A 150 4.40 20.57 -4.10
CA GLU A 150 3.51 21.60 -3.56
C GLU A 150 2.93 21.20 -2.18
N GLN A 151 3.17 19.96 -1.74
CA GLN A 151 2.56 19.41 -0.54
C GLN A 151 3.35 19.78 0.73
N ASP A 152 2.61 20.01 1.81
CA ASP A 152 3.18 20.14 3.15
C ASP A 152 3.21 18.77 3.86
N PHE A 153 4.36 18.09 3.77
CA PHE A 153 4.55 16.79 4.42
C PHE A 153 4.79 16.86 5.94
N THR A 154 4.67 18.04 6.56
CA THR A 154 4.57 18.14 8.03
C THR A 154 3.16 17.84 8.54
N LEU A 155 2.14 18.02 7.69
CA LEU A 155 0.73 17.81 8.02
C LEU A 155 0.20 16.43 7.61
N ARG A 156 0.84 15.81 6.61
CA ARG A 156 0.45 14.51 6.03
C ARG A 156 1.67 13.73 5.57
N THR A 157 1.56 12.41 5.43
CA THR A 157 2.68 11.62 4.88
C THR A 157 2.66 11.58 3.35
N PRO A 158 3.81 11.36 2.69
CA PRO A 158 3.84 11.07 1.26
C PRO A 158 2.93 9.91 0.86
N HIS A 159 2.89 8.84 1.66
CA HIS A 159 2.04 7.69 1.34
C HIS A 159 0.54 8.06 1.37
N GLU A 160 0.08 8.83 2.36
CA GLU A 160 -1.30 9.33 2.39
C GLU A 160 -1.61 10.15 1.14
N TYR A 161 -0.70 11.04 0.74
CA TYR A 161 -0.86 11.85 -0.46
C TYR A 161 -0.96 11.00 -1.73
N LEU A 162 -0.05 10.04 -1.92
CA LEU A 162 -0.04 9.15 -3.07
C LEU A 162 -1.34 8.34 -3.19
N CYS A 163 -1.89 7.85 -2.07
CA CYS A 163 -3.15 7.12 -2.07
C CYS A 163 -4.35 7.99 -2.45
N GLU A 164 -4.31 9.31 -2.21
CA GLU A 164 -5.39 10.23 -2.56
C GLU A 164 -5.36 10.65 -4.03
N VAL A 165 -4.17 10.90 -4.57
CA VAL A 165 -4.02 11.50 -5.91
C VAL A 165 -3.73 10.49 -7.00
N THR A 166 -3.43 9.24 -6.65
CA THR A 166 -3.09 8.20 -7.62
C THR A 166 -3.71 6.86 -7.23
N PRO A 167 -4.42 6.17 -8.15
CA PRO A 167 -5.00 4.86 -7.87
C PRO A 167 -3.89 3.79 -7.86
N LEU A 168 -3.24 3.62 -6.70
CA LEU A 168 -2.15 2.65 -6.52
C LEU A 168 -2.67 1.22 -6.67
N THR A 169 -1.99 0.40 -7.48
CA THR A 169 -2.42 -0.95 -7.83
C THR A 169 -1.57 -2.04 -7.19
N GLU A 170 -0.30 -1.77 -6.94
CA GLU A 170 0.67 -2.75 -6.45
C GLU A 170 1.73 -2.08 -5.57
N ALA A 171 2.19 -2.81 -4.55
CA ALA A 171 3.40 -2.47 -3.83
C ALA A 171 4.26 -3.72 -3.60
N SER A 172 5.57 -3.56 -3.76
CA SER A 172 6.58 -4.58 -3.48
C SER A 172 7.54 -4.06 -2.42
N HIS A 173 7.97 -4.96 -1.53
CA HIS A 173 8.84 -4.64 -0.41
C HIS A 173 10.03 -5.58 -0.38
N GLN A 174 11.24 -5.02 -0.28
CA GLN A 174 12.46 -5.73 0.08
C GLN A 174 12.90 -5.25 1.45
N ILE A 175 13.23 -6.18 2.34
CA ILE A 175 13.52 -5.89 3.75
C ILE A 175 14.91 -6.41 4.07
N GLU A 176 15.76 -5.54 4.62
CA GLU A 176 17.16 -5.85 4.89
C GLU A 176 17.61 -5.24 6.22
N ALA A 177 18.57 -5.88 6.87
CA ALA A 177 19.29 -5.27 7.99
C ALA A 177 20.44 -4.44 7.42
N VAL A 178 20.58 -3.19 7.89
CA VAL A 178 21.60 -2.25 7.41
C VAL A 178 22.27 -1.53 8.56
N SER A 179 23.50 -1.09 8.35
CA SER A 179 24.12 -0.07 9.19
C SER A 179 23.68 1.31 8.68
N PRO A 180 23.08 2.18 9.53
CA PRO A 180 22.65 3.50 9.09
C PRO A 180 23.85 4.38 8.72
N THR A 181 23.67 5.24 7.72
CA THR A 181 24.66 6.28 7.37
C THR A 181 24.80 7.31 8.49
N SER A 182 25.87 8.11 8.49
CA SER A 182 26.08 9.15 9.52
C SER A 182 24.92 10.16 9.56
N MET A 183 24.37 10.54 8.40
CA MET A 183 23.19 11.42 8.34
C MET A 183 21.95 10.76 8.92
N GLN A 184 21.72 9.48 8.62
CA GLN A 184 20.59 8.73 9.20
C GLN A 184 20.74 8.59 10.72
N GLN A 185 21.95 8.33 11.23
CA GLN A 185 22.22 8.28 12.67
C GLN A 185 21.88 9.60 13.35
N GLN A 186 22.30 10.72 12.76
CA GLN A 186 21.98 12.05 13.28
C GLN A 186 20.49 12.34 13.26
N TRP A 187 19.79 12.02 12.16
CA TRP A 187 18.36 12.27 12.05
C TRP A 187 17.50 11.35 12.92
N LEU A 188 17.96 10.12 13.14
CA LEU A 188 17.30 9.14 14.01
C LEU A 188 17.71 9.27 15.48
N ASP A 189 18.64 10.17 15.81
CA ASP A 189 19.16 10.34 17.18
C ASP A 189 19.61 8.98 17.77
N LEU A 190 20.62 8.40 17.12
CA LEU A 190 21.18 7.09 17.46
C LEU A 190 22.56 7.22 18.11
N ASP A 191 22.71 6.62 19.29
CA ASP A 191 23.97 6.53 20.03
C ASP A 191 24.87 5.41 19.44
N GLN A 192 25.39 5.67 18.24
CA GLN A 192 26.28 4.87 17.37
C GLN A 192 25.92 3.39 17.07
N ALA A 193 25.99 3.08 15.77
CA ALA A 193 25.95 1.76 15.13
C ALA A 193 24.77 0.83 15.50
N GLU A 194 23.66 1.38 16.02
CA GLU A 194 22.43 0.61 16.15
C GLU A 194 22.01 0.05 14.77
N PRO A 195 21.88 -1.28 14.62
CA PRO A 195 21.39 -1.87 13.38
C PRO A 195 19.99 -1.36 13.05
N CYS A 196 19.78 -1.01 11.80
CA CYS A 196 18.48 -0.57 11.31
C CYS A 196 17.84 -1.66 10.44
N LEU A 197 16.51 -1.69 10.46
CA LEU A 197 15.73 -2.42 9.46
C LEU A 197 15.39 -1.44 8.34
N GLN A 198 15.83 -1.73 7.12
CA GLN A 198 15.49 -0.97 5.93
C GLN A 198 14.43 -1.70 5.12
N ILE A 199 13.39 -0.96 4.73
CA ILE A 199 12.34 -1.43 3.83
C ILE A 199 12.43 -0.61 2.55
N GLN A 200 12.80 -1.26 1.46
CA GLN A 200 12.71 -0.68 0.13
C GLN A 200 11.34 -0.99 -0.44
N ARG A 201 10.49 0.03 -0.53
CA ARG A 201 9.14 -0.06 -1.09
C ARG A 201 9.12 0.49 -2.49
N ARG A 202 8.58 -0.28 -3.42
CA ARG A 202 8.24 0.17 -4.76
C ARG A 202 6.73 0.15 -4.91
N THR A 203 6.16 1.12 -5.60
CA THR A 203 4.71 1.26 -5.71
C THR A 203 4.33 1.68 -7.12
N TRP A 204 3.32 1.00 -7.65
CA TRP A 204 2.83 1.16 -9.01
C TRP A 204 1.39 1.60 -9.03
N ALA A 205 1.05 2.30 -10.11
CA ALA A 205 -0.30 2.49 -10.60
C ALA A 205 -0.41 1.81 -11.98
N ARG A 206 -1.58 1.87 -12.60
CA ARG A 206 -1.82 1.27 -13.91
C ARG A 206 -0.90 1.83 -15.00
N GLU A 207 -0.57 3.12 -14.89
CA GLU A 207 0.23 3.87 -15.85
C GLU A 207 1.74 3.58 -15.72
N GLY A 208 2.17 2.98 -14.61
CA GLY A 208 3.56 2.62 -14.37
C GLY A 208 3.99 2.78 -12.92
N MET A 209 5.30 2.78 -12.71
CA MET A 209 5.88 2.93 -11.38
C MET A 209 5.77 4.38 -10.89
N VAL A 210 5.13 4.56 -9.75
CA VAL A 210 4.83 5.87 -9.14
C VAL A 210 5.94 6.29 -8.20
N SER A 211 6.41 5.37 -7.36
CA SER A 211 7.33 5.73 -6.28
C SER A 211 8.28 4.59 -5.92
N GLN A 212 9.51 4.98 -5.58
CA GLN A 212 10.45 4.19 -4.80
C GLN A 212 10.68 4.90 -3.46
N ALA A 213 10.52 4.19 -2.35
CA ALA A 213 10.86 4.67 -1.03
C ALA A 213 11.81 3.72 -0.31
N VAL A 214 12.75 4.28 0.41
CA VAL A 214 13.64 3.60 1.34
C VAL A 214 13.28 4.07 2.74
N LEU A 215 12.75 3.15 3.54
CA LEU A 215 12.28 3.42 4.89
C LEU A 215 13.26 2.79 5.89
N THR A 216 14.01 3.61 6.60
CA THR A 216 15.03 3.13 7.55
C THR A 216 14.52 3.32 8.98
N HIS A 217 14.46 2.22 9.72
CA HIS A 217 13.97 2.19 11.10
C HIS A 217 15.04 1.68 12.07
N PRO A 218 15.25 2.33 13.23
CA PRO A 218 16.09 1.77 14.29
C PRO A 218 15.55 0.43 14.79
N GLY A 219 16.39 -0.59 14.89
CA GLY A 219 15.99 -1.94 15.31
C GLY A 219 15.40 -2.01 16.73
N SER A 220 15.77 -1.08 17.60
CA SER A 220 15.21 -0.94 18.96
C SER A 220 13.79 -0.36 18.96
N ARG A 221 13.39 0.36 17.90
CA ARG A 221 12.14 1.15 17.83
C ARG A 221 11.11 0.55 16.87
N PHE A 222 11.52 -0.34 15.96
CA PHE A 222 10.63 -0.93 14.98
C PHE A 222 10.78 -2.44 14.88
N ARG A 223 9.65 -3.13 14.75
CA ARG A 223 9.59 -4.58 14.50
C ARG A 223 8.57 -4.87 13.43
N LEU A 224 8.99 -5.62 12.41
CA LEU A 224 8.10 -6.11 11.37
C LEU A 224 7.73 -7.56 11.67
N GLY A 225 6.43 -7.87 11.63
CA GLY A 225 5.92 -9.21 11.89
C GLY A 225 4.64 -9.49 11.12
N GLY A 226 4.44 -10.76 10.77
CA GLY A 226 3.22 -11.27 10.15
C GLY A 226 2.68 -12.44 10.96
N HIS A 227 1.35 -12.59 11.00
CA HIS A 227 0.71 -13.76 11.56
C HIS A 227 0.10 -14.58 10.42
N MET A 228 0.57 -15.81 10.23
CA MET A 228 0.07 -16.72 9.20
C MET A 228 -0.67 -17.88 9.85
N THR A 229 -1.91 -18.10 9.42
CA THR A 229 -2.71 -19.26 9.84
C THR A 229 -2.65 -20.33 8.76
N PHE A 230 -2.16 -21.52 9.10
CA PHE A 230 -2.18 -22.66 8.19
C PHE A 230 -3.56 -23.32 8.23
N SER A 231 -4.28 -23.33 7.11
CA SER A 231 -5.50 -24.13 6.98
C SER A 231 -5.15 -25.62 6.89
N GLN A 232 -5.44 -26.40 7.92
CA GLN A 232 -5.36 -27.87 7.82
C GLN A 232 -6.40 -28.38 6.82
N LYS A 233 -5.97 -29.00 5.72
CA LYS A 233 -6.87 -29.81 4.89
C LYS A 233 -7.28 -31.04 5.70
N ALA A 234 -8.56 -31.15 6.05
CA ALA A 234 -9.12 -32.36 6.63
C ALA A 234 -8.91 -33.54 5.66
N LYS A 235 -8.05 -34.50 6.04
CA LYS A 235 -8.01 -35.81 5.39
C LYS A 235 -9.34 -36.52 5.66
N VAL A 236 -10.23 -36.53 4.67
CA VAL A 236 -11.35 -37.48 4.67
C VAL A 236 -10.75 -38.87 4.45
N LEU A 237 -10.49 -39.60 5.54
CA LEU A 237 -10.31 -41.04 5.46
C LEU A 237 -11.66 -41.63 5.04
N LYS A 238 -11.76 -42.09 3.79
CA LYS A 238 -12.83 -42.99 3.37
C LYS A 238 -12.59 -44.34 4.06
N THR A 239 -13.34 -44.60 5.12
CA THR A 239 -13.56 -45.95 5.63
C THR A 239 -14.44 -46.68 4.60
N GLN A 240 -13.84 -47.50 3.74
CA GLN A 240 -14.61 -48.54 3.04
C GLN A 240 -14.68 -49.76 3.95
N THR A 241 -15.83 -49.90 4.60
CA THR A 241 -16.25 -51.11 5.30
C THR A 241 -16.79 -52.10 4.26
N LYS A 242 -16.32 -53.35 4.38
CA LYS A 242 -16.82 -54.57 3.76
C LYS A 242 -18.34 -54.60 3.60
N LYS A 243 -18.81 -55.01 2.43
CA LYS A 243 -19.71 -56.15 2.22
C LYS A 243 -19.66 -56.60 0.76
#